data_AF-A0A2U1KDF8-F1
#
_entry.id   AF-A0A2U1KDF8-F1
#
_cell.length_a   1.000
_cell.length_b   1.000
_cell.length_c   1.000
_cell.angle_alpha   90.00
_cell.angle_beta   90.00
_cell.angle_gamma   90.00
#
_symmetry.space_group_name_H-M   'P 1'
#
loop_
_entity.id
_entity.type
_entity.pdbx_description
1 polymer ?
#
loop_
_entity_poly.entity_id
_entity_poly.type
_entity_poly.pdbx_seq_one_letter_code
_entity_poly.pdbx_strand_id
1 'polypeptide(L)'
;MGIALLRLIPKRPFLLTVAYSFAFGISSPIGVGIGIAIDATTEGKVADWMYAISMGIACGVFVYVAIHHLISKGFKPQKDSYFDTPFFKFLAVLLGVGVIAVVMIWD
;
A
#
# COMPACT_ATOMS: atom_id res chain seq x y z
N MET A 1 -2.68 -0.64 -3.71
CA MET A 1 -3.97 -0.25 -4.32
C MET A 1 -4.58 -1.29 -5.27
N GLY A 2 -3.90 -2.41 -5.60
CA GLY A 2 -4.47 -3.45 -6.47
C GLY A 2 -5.84 -4.00 -6.01
N ILE A 3 -6.05 -4.15 -4.70
CA ILE A 3 -7.32 -4.63 -4.11
C ILE A 3 -8.53 -3.72 -4.45
N ALA A 4 -8.34 -2.41 -4.62
CA ALA A 4 -9.41 -1.49 -5.01
C ALA A 4 -9.78 -1.64 -6.50
N LEU A 5 -8.80 -1.92 -7.38
CA LEU A 5 -9.04 -2.27 -8.78
C LEU A 5 -9.74 -3.63 -8.91
N LEU A 6 -9.37 -4.60 -8.07
CA LEU A 6 -10.02 -5.92 -8.02
C LEU A 6 -11.48 -5.88 -7.56
N ARG A 7 -11.88 -4.85 -6.80
CA ARG A 7 -13.28 -4.64 -6.37
C ARG A 7 -14.17 -3.99 -7.44
N LEU A 8 -13.59 -3.39 -8.48
CA LEU A 8 -14.32 -2.68 -9.54
C LEU A 8 -14.74 -3.57 -10.70
N ILE A 9 -14.24 -4.82 -10.78
CA ILE A 9 -14.57 -5.76 -11.87
C ILE A 9 -15.71 -6.71 -11.43
N PRO A 10 -16.93 -6.59 -12.00
CA PRO A 10 -18.12 -7.29 -11.53
C PRO A 10 -18.19 -8.77 -11.93
N LYS A 11 -17.25 -9.29 -12.72
CA LYS A 11 -17.11 -10.72 -13.01
C LYS A 11 -15.72 -11.16 -12.57
N ARG A 12 -15.64 -12.27 -11.83
CA ARG A 12 -14.44 -12.78 -11.16
C ARG A 12 -13.72 -13.87 -12.00
N PRO A 13 -13.14 -13.62 -13.19
CA PRO A 13 -12.17 -14.58 -13.69
C PRO A 13 -10.91 -14.41 -12.85
N PHE A 14 -10.59 -15.45 -12.08
CA PHE A 14 -9.40 -15.54 -11.24
C PHE A 14 -8.14 -15.10 -12.00
N LEU A 15 -8.06 -15.41 -13.30
CA LEU A 15 -7.01 -14.97 -14.21
C LEU A 15 -6.80 -13.45 -14.28
N LEU A 16 -7.87 -12.65 -14.36
CA LEU A 16 -7.72 -11.18 -14.36
C LEU A 16 -7.24 -10.69 -13.00
N THR A 17 -7.72 -11.30 -11.90
CA THR A 17 -7.25 -10.94 -10.57
C THR A 17 -5.75 -11.19 -10.40
N VAL A 18 -5.28 -12.34 -10.89
CA VAL A 18 -3.86 -12.69 -10.92
C VAL A 18 -3.10 -11.71 -11.81
N ALA A 19 -3.55 -11.45 -13.04
CA ALA A 19 -2.88 -10.54 -13.97
C ALA A 19 -2.76 -9.11 -13.42
N TYR A 20 -3.82 -8.55 -12.82
CA TYR A 20 -3.77 -7.23 -12.20
C TYR A 20 -2.88 -7.18 -10.96
N SER A 21 -2.86 -8.25 -10.16
CA SER A 21 -1.96 -8.34 -9.00
C SER A 21 -0.50 -8.44 -9.44
N PHE A 22 -0.21 -9.17 -10.53
CA PHE A 22 1.12 -9.22 -11.14
C PHE A 22 1.54 -7.87 -11.71
N ALA A 23 0.67 -7.20 -12.47
CA ALA A 23 0.95 -5.86 -12.99
C ALA A 23 1.22 -4.85 -11.85
N PHE A 24 0.46 -4.94 -10.76
CA PHE A 24 0.72 -4.13 -9.56
C PHE A 24 2.06 -4.51 -8.89
N GLY A 25 2.38 -5.80 -8.83
CA GLY A 25 3.66 -6.29 -8.30
C GLY A 25 4.86 -5.81 -9.09
N ILE A 26 4.74 -5.65 -10.42
CA ILE A 26 5.78 -5.10 -11.30
C ILE A 26 6.00 -3.60 -11.06
N SER A 27 5.00 -2.88 -10.53
CA SER A 27 5.17 -1.45 -10.20
C SER A 27 6.25 -1.22 -9.13
N SER A 28 6.43 -2.14 -8.19
CA SER A 28 7.43 -2.03 -7.12
C SER A 28 8.88 -2.04 -7.65
N PRO A 29 9.34 -3.03 -8.44
CA PRO A 29 10.70 -3.02 -8.98
C PRO A 29 10.95 -1.86 -9.96
N ILE A 30 9.93 -1.38 -10.69
CA ILE A 30 10.06 -0.16 -11.51
C ILE A 30 10.36 1.05 -10.63
N GLY A 31 9.60 1.23 -9.54
CA GLY A 31 9.83 2.33 -8.59
C GLY A 31 11.21 2.26 -7.95
N VAL A 32 11.67 1.06 -7.55
CA VAL A 32 13.03 0.84 -7.04
C VAL A 32 14.09 1.18 -8.08
N GLY A 33 13.91 0.74 -9.33
CA GLY A 33 14.85 1.03 -10.42
C GLY A 33 14.98 2.53 -10.71
N ILE A 34 13.86 3.27 -10.70
CA ILE A 34 13.88 4.73 -10.83
C ILE A 34 14.60 5.38 -9.64
N GLY A 35 14.32 4.91 -8.42
CA GLY A 35 14.99 5.38 -7.20
C GLY A 35 16.51 5.22 -7.26
N ILE A 36 16.98 4.05 -7.69
CA ILE A 36 18.43 3.76 -7.86
C ILE A 36 19.04 4.65 -8.95
N ALA A 37 18.36 4.85 -10.07
CA ALA A 37 18.88 5.69 -11.16
C ALA A 37 19.03 7.17 -10.73
N ILE A 38 18.08 7.66 -9.93
CA ILE A 38 18.11 9.00 -9.34
C ILE A 38 19.23 9.09 -8.29
N ASP A 39 19.34 8.11 -7.39
CA ASP A 39 20.40 8.06 -6.37
C ASP A 39 21.79 8.05 -7.00
N ALA A 40 21.98 7.29 -8.08
CA ALA A 40 23.25 7.23 -8.82
C ALA A 40 23.63 8.53 -9.56
N THR A 41 22.68 9.45 -9.78
CA THR A 41 22.91 10.71 -10.51
C THR A 41 22.90 11.93 -9.61
N THR A 42 22.55 11.79 -8.33
CA THR A 42 22.39 12.91 -7.41
C THR A 42 23.40 12.79 -6.28
N GLU A 43 24.31 13.75 -6.15
CA GLU A 43 25.33 13.74 -5.10
C GLU A 43 25.11 14.84 -4.05
N GLY A 44 25.40 14.51 -2.78
CA GLY A 44 25.44 15.46 -1.67
C GLY A 44 24.07 16.01 -1.26
N LYS A 45 24.04 17.27 -0.86
CA LYS A 45 22.89 17.90 -0.18
C LYS A 45 21.59 17.89 -0.99
N VAL A 46 21.67 17.80 -2.32
CA VAL A 46 20.48 17.72 -3.19
C VAL A 46 19.80 16.36 -3.09
N ALA A 47 20.56 15.28 -2.92
CA ALA A 47 20.02 13.93 -2.70
C ALA A 47 19.23 13.85 -1.39
N ASP A 48 19.76 14.44 -0.31
CA ASP A 48 19.08 14.46 1.00
C ASP A 48 17.72 15.17 0.96
N TRP A 49 17.65 16.35 0.33
CA TRP A 49 16.41 17.11 0.22
C TRP A 49 15.39 16.42 -0.68
N MET A 50 15.85 15.82 -1.79
CA MET A 50 14.97 15.08 -2.68
C MET A 50 14.48 13.77 -2.05
N TYR A 51 15.32 13.08 -1.28
CA TYR A 51 14.93 11.94 -0.48
C TYR A 51 13.87 12.33 0.55
N ALA A 52 14.09 13.41 1.32
CA ALA A 52 13.13 13.87 2.31
C ALA A 52 11.76 14.23 1.70
N ILE A 53 11.74 14.92 0.56
CA ILE A 53 10.50 15.28 -0.16
C ILE A 53 9.81 14.03 -0.71
N SER A 54 10.56 13.13 -1.36
CA SER A 54 9.99 11.90 -1.95
C SER A 54 9.45 10.95 -0.88
N MET A 55 10.17 10.75 0.23
CA MET A 55 9.67 9.99 1.38
C MET A 55 8.43 10.64 2.00
N GLY A 56 8.41 11.96 2.14
CA GLY A 56 7.25 12.70 2.64
C GLY A 56 6.01 12.50 1.77
N ILE A 57 6.16 12.61 0.45
CA ILE A 57 5.08 12.37 -0.50
C ILE A 57 4.63 10.91 -0.45
N ALA A 58 5.55 9.96 -0.44
CA ALA A 58 5.22 8.54 -0.38
C ALA A 58 4.41 8.22 0.89
N CYS A 59 4.88 8.67 2.05
CA CYS A 59 4.20 8.52 3.33
C CYS A 59 2.80 9.17 3.32
N GLY A 60 2.69 10.42 2.86
CA GLY A 60 1.43 11.15 2.78
C GLY A 60 0.40 10.46 1.89
N VAL A 61 0.81 9.98 0.72
CA VAL A 61 -0.06 9.21 -0.20
C VAL A 61 -0.50 7.90 0.45
N PHE A 62 0.40 7.18 1.14
CA PHE A 62 0.05 5.95 1.84
C PHE A 62 -0.98 6.19 2.94
N VAL A 63 -0.82 7.23 3.76
CA VAL A 63 -1.78 7.60 4.81
C VAL A 63 -3.13 7.98 4.21
N TYR A 64 -3.15 8.81 3.18
CA TYR A 64 -4.39 9.18 2.48
C TYR A 64 -5.12 7.95 1.93
N VAL A 65 -4.40 7.07 1.23
CA VAL A 65 -4.97 5.85 0.66
C VAL A 65 -5.47 4.91 1.76
N ALA A 66 -4.74 4.78 2.87
CA ALA A 66 -5.18 3.94 3.99
C ALA A 66 -6.51 4.44 4.57
N ILE A 67 -6.63 5.73 4.86
CA ILE A 67 -7.85 6.30 5.44
C ILE A 67 -9.00 6.27 4.42
N HIS A 68 -8.77 6.78 3.21
CA HIS A 68 -9.84 6.99 2.24
C HIS A 68 -10.28 5.69 1.55
N HIS A 69 -9.35 4.78 1.22
CA HIS A 69 -9.69 3.55 0.48
C HIS A 69 -9.82 2.31 1.36
N LEU A 70 -9.06 2.18 2.45
CA LEU A 70 -9.17 1.00 3.31
C LEU A 70 -10.20 1.18 4.42
N ILE A 71 -10.28 2.37 5.04
CA ILE A 71 -11.19 2.61 6.15
C ILE A 71 -12.56 3.11 5.64
N SER A 72 -12.59 4.16 4.81
CA SER A 72 -13.85 4.77 4.34
C SER A 72 -14.55 3.95 3.24
N LYS A 73 -13.82 3.50 2.20
CA LYS A 73 -14.34 2.57 1.18
C LYS A 73 -14.07 1.10 1.51
N GLY A 74 -13.75 0.81 2.77
CA GLY A 74 -13.41 -0.51 3.30
C GLY A 74 -14.48 -1.58 3.06
N PHE A 75 -14.09 -2.85 3.28
CA PHE A 75 -14.91 -4.04 3.04
C PHE A 75 -16.38 -3.82 3.44
N LYS A 76 -17.29 -3.76 2.46
CA LYS A 76 -18.72 -3.98 2.67
C LYS A 76 -18.97 -5.44 2.30
N PRO A 77 -19.12 -6.35 3.28
CA PRO A 77 -19.35 -7.75 2.99
C PRO A 77 -20.72 -7.89 2.32
N GLN A 78 -20.81 -8.77 1.31
CA GLN A 78 -22.04 -9.01 0.55
C GLN A 78 -23.10 -9.81 1.34
N LYS A 79 -22.74 -10.25 2.55
CA LYS A 79 -23.58 -10.87 3.58
C LYS A 79 -23.11 -10.33 4.92
N ASP A 80 -24.04 -10.03 5.83
CA ASP A 80 -23.71 -9.63 7.20
C ASP A 80 -22.79 -10.68 7.83
N SER A 81 -21.54 -10.26 8.07
CA SER A 81 -20.54 -11.07 8.74
C SER A 81 -20.33 -10.49 10.12
N TYR A 82 -20.32 -11.35 11.13
CA TYR A 82 -20.12 -10.96 12.54
C TYR A 82 -18.82 -10.20 12.78
N PHE A 83 -17.85 -10.32 11.87
CA PHE A 83 -16.54 -9.67 11.91
C PHE A 83 -16.51 -8.26 11.31
N ASP A 84 -17.62 -7.74 10.79
CA ASP A 84 -17.67 -6.38 10.23
C ASP A 84 -17.93 -5.30 11.28
N THR A 85 -17.43 -5.50 12.50
CA THR A 85 -17.47 -4.47 13.55
C THR A 85 -16.26 -3.55 13.45
N PRO A 86 -16.41 -2.26 13.79
CA PRO A 86 -15.29 -1.30 13.78
C PRO A 86 -14.14 -1.73 14.71
N PHE A 87 -14.44 -2.52 15.75
CA PHE A 87 -13.44 -3.05 16.67
C PHE A 87 -12.49 -4.06 16.00
N PHE A 88 -13.01 -4.99 15.18
CA PHE A 88 -12.15 -5.93 14.45
C PHE A 88 -11.30 -5.24 13.39
N LYS A 89 -11.82 -4.20 12.74
CA LYS A 89 -11.03 -3.36 11.80
C LYS A 89 -9.89 -2.65 12.53
N PHE A 90 -10.16 -2.10 13.72
CA PHE A 90 -9.14 -1.48 14.55
C PHE A 90 -8.08 -2.50 15.00
N LEU A 91 -8.51 -3.68 15.47
CA LEU A 91 -7.60 -4.75 15.89
C LEU A 91 -6.72 -5.22 14.73
N ALA A 92 -7.27 -5.37 13.52
CA ALA A 92 -6.50 -5.75 12.34
C ALA A 92 -5.44 -4.70 11.97
N VAL A 93 -5.78 -3.40 12.04
CA VAL A 93 -4.81 -2.31 11.83
C VAL A 93 -3.74 -2.33 12.92
N LEU A 94 -4.12 -2.48 14.19
CA LEU A 94 -3.19 -2.51 15.32
C LEU A 94 -2.21 -3.68 15.23
N LEU A 95 -2.71 -4.87 14.86
CA LEU A 95 -1.88 -6.06 14.63
C LEU A 95 -0.92 -5.83 13.45
N GLY A 96 -1.41 -5.24 12.34
CA GLY A 96 -0.56 -4.89 11.20
C GLY A 96 0.56 -3.92 11.57
N VAL A 97 0.25 -2.85 12.31
CA VAL A 97 1.25 -1.90 12.81
C VAL A 97 2.23 -2.59 13.76
N GLY A 98 1.75 -3.45 14.66
CA GLY A 98 2.58 -4.21 15.58
C GLY A 98 3.58 -5.13 14.87
N VAL A 99 3.14 -5.88 13.85
CA VAL A 99 4.01 -6.74 13.05
C VAL A 99 5.07 -5.92 12.31
N ILE A 100 4.66 -4.82 11.66
CA ILE A 100 5.61 -3.94 10.96
C ILE A 100 6.62 -3.35 11.95
N ALA A 101 6.17 -2.92 13.13
CA ALA A 101 7.06 -2.37 14.16
C ALA A 101 8.09 -3.41 14.63
N VAL A 102 7.69 -4.68 14.81
CA VAL A 102 8.63 -5.76 15.16
C VAL A 102 9.62 -6.02 14.05
N VAL A 103 9.16 -6.08 12.79
CA VAL A 103 10.05 -6.27 11.63
C VAL A 103 11.07 -5.12 11.53
N MET A 104 10.63 -3.88 11.76
CA MET A 104 11.50 -2.70 11.73
C MET A 104 12.54 -2.64 12.87
N ILE A 105 12.41 -3.47 13.91
CA ILE A 105 13.45 -3.60 14.94
C ILE A 105 14.61 -4.50 14.44
N TRP A 106 14.32 -5.36 13.47
CA TRP A 106 15.26 -6.36 12.93
C TRP A 106 15.90 -5.94 11.61
N ASP A 107 15.46 -4.82 11.02
CA ASP A 107 16.06 -4.14 9.86
C ASP A 107 17.11 -3.13 10.33
#